data_AF-A0A7C5VT97-F1
#
_entry.id   AF-A0A7C5VT97-F1
#
_cell.length_a   1.000
_cell.length_b   1.000
_cell.length_c   1.000
_cell.angle_alpha   90.00
_cell.angle_beta   90.00
_cell.angle_gamma   90.00
#
_symmetry.space_group_name_H-M   'P 1'
#
loop_
_entity.id
_entity.type
_entity.pdbx_description
1 polymer ?
#
loop_
_entity_poly.entity_id
_entity_poly.type
_entity_poly.pdbx_seq_one_letter_code
_entity_poly.pdbx_strand_id
1 'polypeptide(L)'
;MAKAEVLHALHQHPFTYDMKETWKRKLAAIARLHTYAPDSLLLREGRAADAFFLIIDGLVAIETFVPERGPLRLQTISSGEVIGWSWALPPYRWEFDARALRETEALVLDALQLRKLVDNDFALAACIFSRLLAVVARRLRAARLQLLDLYAPPAGTRRA
;
A
#
# COMPACT_ATOMS: atom_id res chain seq x y z
N MET A 1 7.70 0.17 -24.89
CA MET A 1 6.93 -1.00 -24.39
C MET A 1 6.53 -0.78 -22.93
N ALA A 2 7.47 -0.52 -22.02
CA ALA A 2 7.21 -0.20 -20.60
C ALA A 2 6.06 0.81 -20.29
N LYS A 3 5.93 1.91 -21.03
CA LYS A 3 4.86 2.90 -20.76
C LYS A 3 3.45 2.38 -21.08
N ALA A 4 3.31 1.50 -22.06
CA ALA A 4 2.02 0.90 -22.41
C ALA A 4 1.60 -0.13 -21.35
N GLU A 5 2.55 -0.91 -20.85
CA GLU A 5 2.34 -1.87 -19.75
C GLU A 5 1.92 -1.17 -18.46
N VAL A 6 2.60 -0.07 -18.08
CA VAL A 6 2.21 0.75 -16.92
C VAL A 6 0.78 1.27 -17.05
N LEU A 7 0.41 1.79 -18.23
CA LEU A 7 -0.94 2.31 -18.45
C LEU A 7 -1.99 1.19 -18.40
N HIS A 8 -1.68 0.03 -18.98
CA HIS A 8 -2.53 -1.15 -18.90
C HIS A 8 -2.76 -1.60 -17.46
N ALA A 9 -1.69 -1.68 -16.66
CA ALA A 9 -1.80 -2.01 -15.24
C ALA A 9 -2.66 -0.99 -14.47
N LEU A 10 -2.55 0.30 -14.78
CA LEU A 10 -3.42 1.34 -14.21
C LEU A 10 -4.89 1.22 -14.65
N HIS A 11 -5.17 0.66 -15.83
CA HIS A 11 -6.54 0.38 -16.27
C HIS A 11 -7.17 -0.77 -15.49
N GLN A 12 -6.37 -1.77 -15.08
CA GLN A 12 -6.87 -2.96 -14.40
C GLN A 12 -6.89 -2.81 -12.86
N HIS A 13 -5.99 -2.01 -12.28
CA HIS A 13 -5.82 -1.97 -10.83
C HIS A 13 -7.04 -1.36 -10.12
N PRO A 14 -7.60 -1.99 -9.06
CA PRO A 14 -8.81 -1.51 -8.36
C PRO A 14 -8.71 -0.10 -7.79
N PHE A 15 -7.49 0.37 -7.48
CA PHE A 15 -7.29 1.76 -7.04
C PHE A 15 -7.52 2.78 -8.16
N THR A 16 -7.32 2.43 -9.43
CA THR A 16 -7.27 3.39 -10.55
C THR A 16 -8.21 3.08 -11.72
N TYR A 17 -8.84 1.91 -11.77
CA TYR A 17 -9.59 1.39 -12.94
C TYR A 17 -10.66 2.35 -13.49
N ASP A 18 -11.36 3.08 -12.62
CA ASP A 18 -12.44 4.02 -12.96
C ASP A 18 -12.00 5.50 -12.97
N MET A 19 -10.70 5.77 -12.80
CA MET A 19 -10.16 7.12 -12.96
C MET A 19 -10.21 7.59 -14.42
N LYS A 20 -10.33 8.91 -14.62
CA LYS A 20 -10.27 9.55 -15.94
C LYS A 20 -8.98 9.15 -16.67
N GLU A 21 -9.08 8.95 -17.98
CA GLU A 21 -7.95 8.56 -18.82
C GLU A 21 -6.79 9.58 -18.77
N THR A 22 -7.11 10.86 -18.69
CA THR A 22 -6.11 11.93 -18.53
C THR A 22 -5.33 11.80 -17.22
N TRP A 23 -5.99 11.40 -16.13
CA TRP A 23 -5.34 11.17 -14.84
C TRP A 23 -4.49 9.91 -14.85
N LYS A 24 -4.97 8.81 -15.43
CA LYS A 24 -4.16 7.59 -15.61
C LYS A 24 -2.89 7.89 -16.40
N ARG A 25 -2.96 8.73 -17.44
CA ARG A 25 -1.77 9.18 -18.19
C ARG A 25 -0.80 10.02 -17.36
N LYS A 26 -1.31 10.91 -16.49
CA LYS A 26 -0.48 11.65 -15.53
C LYS A 26 0.23 10.70 -14.55
N LEU A 27 -0.49 9.72 -14.00
CA LEU A 27 0.07 8.72 -13.10
C LEU A 27 1.09 7.82 -13.82
N ALA A 28 0.81 7.38 -15.04
CA ALA A 28 1.70 6.56 -15.85
C ALA A 28 3.03 7.27 -16.17
N ALA A 29 3.06 8.61 -16.19
CA ALA A 29 4.28 9.38 -16.42
C ALA A 29 5.23 9.36 -15.21
N ILE A 30 4.71 9.07 -14.02
CA ILE A 30 5.44 9.09 -12.75
C ILE A 30 5.57 7.69 -12.13
N ALA A 31 5.15 6.66 -12.87
CA ALA A 31 5.05 5.29 -12.40
C ALA A 31 5.97 4.36 -13.19
N ARG A 32 6.40 3.29 -12.53
CA ARG A 32 7.13 2.18 -13.14
C ARG A 32 6.59 0.85 -12.63
N LEU A 33 6.69 -0.20 -13.44
CA LEU A 33 6.52 -1.58 -12.98
C LEU A 33 7.81 -2.04 -12.32
N HIS A 34 7.68 -2.78 -11.22
CA HIS A 34 8.80 -3.41 -10.55
C HIS A 34 8.38 -4.73 -9.92
N THR A 35 9.21 -5.76 -10.11
CA THR A 35 9.04 -7.06 -9.48
C THR A 35 10.03 -7.20 -8.35
N TYR A 36 9.51 -7.47 -7.16
CA TYR A 36 10.27 -7.71 -5.94
C TYR A 36 10.38 -9.22 -5.72
N ALA A 37 11.60 -9.70 -5.50
CA ALA A 37 11.83 -11.08 -5.07
C ALA A 37 11.27 -11.31 -3.65
N PRO A 38 10.96 -12.56 -3.27
CA PRO A 38 10.64 -12.89 -1.88
C PRO A 38 11.66 -12.29 -0.88
N ASP A 39 11.17 -11.91 0.29
CA ASP A 39 11.89 -11.25 1.38
C ASP A 39 12.46 -9.85 1.10
N SER A 40 12.24 -9.31 -0.10
CA SER A 40 12.62 -7.93 -0.44
C SER A 40 11.81 -6.91 0.36
N LEU A 41 12.46 -5.88 0.87
CA LEU A 41 11.80 -4.73 1.49
C LEU A 41 11.35 -3.74 0.40
N LEU A 42 10.04 -3.47 0.36
CA LEU A 42 9.44 -2.44 -0.51
C LEU A 42 9.54 -1.07 0.16
N LEU A 43 9.33 -1.02 1.47
CA LEU A 43 9.48 0.17 2.32
C LEU A 43 10.19 -0.23 3.61
N ARG A 44 10.87 0.75 4.18
CA ARG A 44 11.65 0.60 5.41
C ARG A 44 11.29 1.69 6.42
N GLU A 45 10.92 1.27 7.62
CA GLU A 45 10.54 2.11 8.75
C GLU A 45 11.56 3.24 8.97
N GLY A 46 11.04 4.44 9.24
CA GLY A 46 11.81 5.66 9.48
C GLY A 46 12.41 6.31 8.23
N ARG A 47 12.43 5.63 7.07
CA ARG A 47 12.91 6.21 5.80
C ARG A 47 11.87 7.14 5.18
N ALA A 48 12.30 7.89 4.17
CA ALA A 48 11.46 8.87 3.49
C ALA A 48 10.29 8.18 2.76
N ALA A 49 9.12 8.81 2.83
CA ALA A 49 7.92 8.38 2.16
C ALA A 49 7.91 8.81 0.68
N ASP A 50 8.77 8.16 -0.12
CA ASP A 50 9.14 8.56 -1.48
C ASP A 50 8.44 7.77 -2.61
N ALA A 51 7.65 6.76 -2.27
CA ALA A 51 6.95 5.94 -3.25
C ALA A 51 5.55 5.49 -2.81
N PHE A 52 4.62 5.41 -3.75
CA PHE A 52 3.30 4.82 -3.55
C PHE A 52 3.18 3.54 -4.38
N PHE A 53 2.69 2.46 -3.78
CA PHE A 53 2.73 1.14 -4.40
C PHE A 53 1.31 0.62 -4.60
N LEU A 54 1.02 0.18 -5.81
CA LEU A 54 -0.20 -0.54 -6.20
C LEU A 54 0.22 -1.98 -6.49
N ILE A 55 -0.20 -2.92 -5.65
CA ILE A 55 0.19 -4.33 -5.77
C ILE A 55 -0.62 -4.95 -6.90
N ILE A 56 0.04 -5.34 -7.98
CA ILE A 56 -0.60 -5.99 -9.13
C ILE A 56 -0.82 -7.45 -8.81
N ASP A 57 0.27 -8.14 -8.46
CA ASP A 57 0.24 -9.50 -7.96
C ASP A 57 1.27 -9.69 -6.86
N GLY A 58 0.99 -10.58 -5.91
CA GLY A 58 1.92 -10.92 -4.84
C GLY A 58 1.27 -10.96 -3.48
N LEU A 59 2.10 -10.89 -2.44
CA LEU A 59 1.67 -10.86 -1.05
C LEU A 59 2.72 -10.13 -0.23
N VAL A 60 2.32 -9.08 0.48
CA VAL A 60 3.25 -8.22 1.22
C VAL A 60 2.86 -8.19 2.70
N ALA A 61 3.81 -8.43 3.58
CA ALA A 61 3.64 -8.20 5.01
C ALA A 61 3.94 -6.73 5.35
N ILE A 62 3.05 -6.09 6.09
CA ILE A 62 3.38 -4.89 6.89
C ILE A 62 3.87 -5.38 8.24
N GLU A 63 5.07 -4.98 8.63
CA GLU A 63 5.72 -5.44 9.85
C GLU A 63 6.44 -4.32 10.59
N THR A 64 6.65 -4.51 11.88
CA THR A 64 7.50 -3.65 12.72
C THR A 64 8.51 -4.51 13.46
N PHE A 65 9.66 -3.94 13.80
CA PHE A 65 10.67 -4.63 14.57
C PHE A 65 10.47 -4.36 16.06
N VAL A 66 10.25 -5.43 16.84
CA VAL A 66 10.18 -5.34 18.29
C VAL A 66 11.49 -5.89 18.86
N PRO A 67 12.23 -5.10 19.68
CA PRO A 67 13.40 -5.61 20.40
C PRO A 67 13.06 -6.92 21.11
N GLU A 68 13.96 -7.90 21.06
CA GLU A 68 13.81 -9.24 21.66
C GLU A 68 12.78 -10.18 20.98
N ARG A 69 11.88 -9.68 20.12
CA ARG A 69 10.87 -10.50 19.42
C ARG A 69 11.08 -10.59 17.90
N GLY A 70 11.88 -9.69 17.32
CA GLY A 70 12.11 -9.67 15.88
C GLY A 70 10.95 -9.02 15.11
N PRO A 71 10.83 -9.30 13.79
CA PRO A 71 9.78 -8.72 12.96
C PRO A 71 8.41 -9.28 13.36
N LEU A 72 7.52 -8.38 13.78
CA LEU A 72 6.12 -8.67 14.10
C LEU A 72 5.25 -8.27 12.91
N ARG A 73 4.57 -9.25 12.31
CA ARG A 73 3.63 -8.99 11.21
C ARG A 73 2.34 -8.37 11.76
N LEU A 74 2.03 -7.17 11.29
CA LEU A 74 0.81 -6.44 11.64
C LEU A 74 -0.31 -6.75 10.66
N GLN A 75 0.01 -6.86 9.37
CA GLN A 75 -0.99 -7.07 8.33
C GLN A 75 -0.39 -7.75 7.11
N THR A 76 -1.23 -8.46 6.35
CA THR A 76 -0.89 -8.97 5.03
C THR A 76 -1.70 -8.22 3.97
N ILE A 77 -1.03 -7.79 2.91
CA ILE A 77 -1.57 -7.03 1.78
C ILE A 77 -1.48 -7.89 0.52
N SER A 78 -2.60 -8.01 -0.18
CA SER A 78 -2.76 -8.87 -1.35
C SER A 78 -2.81 -8.07 -2.65
N SER A 79 -2.83 -8.78 -3.78
CA SER A 79 -3.08 -8.26 -5.12
C SER A 79 -4.31 -7.34 -5.16
N GLY A 80 -4.21 -6.21 -5.86
CA GLY A 80 -5.25 -5.18 -5.98
C GLY A 80 -5.31 -4.16 -4.84
N GLU A 81 -4.49 -4.33 -3.80
CA GLU A 81 -4.37 -3.38 -2.70
C GLU A 81 -3.17 -2.43 -2.89
N VAL A 82 -3.10 -1.39 -2.05
CA VAL A 82 -2.04 -0.37 -2.11
C VAL A 82 -1.24 -0.31 -0.82
N ILE A 83 0.02 0.14 -0.84
CA ILE A 83 0.83 0.43 0.37
C ILE A 83 1.62 1.73 0.20
N GLY A 84 2.22 2.22 1.28
CA GLY A 84 3.08 3.41 1.24
C GLY A 84 2.33 4.74 1.22
N TRP A 85 1.10 4.83 1.72
CA TRP A 85 0.34 6.10 1.74
C TRP A 85 0.85 7.16 2.72
N SER A 86 1.88 6.88 3.52
CA SER A 86 2.50 7.89 4.38
C SER A 86 3.07 9.07 3.57
N TRP A 87 3.18 8.95 2.24
CA TRP A 87 3.50 10.10 1.38
C TRP A 87 2.47 11.23 1.43
N ALA A 88 1.22 10.93 1.79
CA ALA A 88 0.12 11.89 1.82
C ALA A 88 0.08 12.74 3.10
N LEU A 89 0.85 12.36 4.13
CA LEU A 89 0.82 13.00 5.44
C LEU A 89 2.24 13.35 5.90
N PRO A 90 2.51 14.59 6.35
CA PRO A 90 3.74 14.92 7.06
C PRO A 90 3.93 13.99 8.28
N PRO A 91 5.17 13.59 8.64
CA PRO A 91 6.46 14.09 8.13
C PRO A 91 6.99 13.35 6.89
N TYR A 92 6.14 12.66 6.13
CA TYR A 92 6.53 11.86 4.96
C TYR A 92 7.61 10.83 5.31
N ARG A 93 7.32 9.99 6.30
CA ARG A 93 8.16 8.85 6.68
C ARG A 93 7.36 7.56 6.72
N TRP A 94 8.02 6.45 6.42
CA TRP A 94 7.43 5.13 6.62
C TRP A 94 7.31 4.82 8.11
N GLU A 95 6.10 4.47 8.54
CA GLU A 95 5.82 4.07 9.92
C GLU A 95 6.12 2.59 10.17
N PHE A 96 6.19 1.79 9.10
CA PHE A 96 6.37 0.35 9.17
C PHE A 96 7.26 -0.12 8.01
N ASP A 97 7.85 -1.30 8.16
CA ASP A 97 8.43 -2.04 7.06
C ASP A 97 7.31 -2.65 6.20
N ALA A 98 7.58 -2.84 4.90
CA ALA A 98 6.81 -3.79 4.11
C ALA A 98 7.72 -4.74 3.35
N ARG A 99 7.46 -6.03 3.50
CA ARG A 99 8.27 -7.12 2.95
C ARG A 99 7.45 -8.00 2.01
N ALA A 100 7.98 -8.29 0.83
CA ALA A 100 7.42 -9.28 -0.07
C ALA A 100 7.49 -10.69 0.56
N LEU A 101 6.36 -11.35 0.76
CA LEU A 101 6.30 -12.73 1.27
C LEU A 101 6.46 -13.77 0.14
N ARG A 102 6.24 -13.34 -1.10
CA ARG A 102 6.47 -14.08 -2.34
C ARG A 102 6.85 -13.07 -3.42
N GLU A 103 7.20 -13.55 -4.61
CA GLU A 103 7.40 -12.68 -5.76
C GLU A 103 6.21 -11.72 -5.90
N THR A 104 6.49 -10.43 -5.95
CA THR A 104 5.47 -9.38 -5.88
C THR A 104 5.71 -8.36 -6.98
N GLU A 105 4.76 -8.23 -7.88
CA GLU A 105 4.73 -7.19 -8.90
C GLU A 105 3.94 -5.98 -8.40
N ALA A 106 4.51 -4.79 -8.54
CA ALA A 106 3.86 -3.56 -8.17
C ALA A 106 4.07 -2.45 -9.20
N LEU A 107 3.04 -1.62 -9.34
CA LEU A 107 3.15 -0.27 -9.87
C LEU A 107 3.69 0.65 -8.78
N VAL A 108 4.86 1.24 -9.01
CA VAL A 108 5.52 2.15 -8.08
C VAL A 108 5.43 3.57 -8.63
N LEU A 109 4.68 4.43 -7.95
CA LEU A 109 4.56 5.85 -8.28
C LEU A 109 5.53 6.67 -7.43
N ASP A 110 6.23 7.62 -8.07
CA ASP A 110 7.06 8.60 -7.37
C ASP A 110 6.18 9.51 -6.50
N ALA A 111 6.39 9.46 -5.19
CA ALA A 111 5.56 10.20 -4.24
C ALA A 111 5.76 11.72 -4.31
N LEU A 112 6.96 12.19 -4.66
CA LEU A 112 7.23 13.62 -4.79
C LEU A 112 6.50 14.20 -5.99
N GLN A 113 6.52 13.50 -7.12
CA GLN A 113 5.76 13.89 -8.30
C GLN A 113 4.26 13.72 -8.07
N LEU A 114 3.83 12.69 -7.35
CA LEU A 114 2.42 12.50 -7.00
C LEU A 114 1.87 13.64 -6.14
N ARG A 115 2.63 14.12 -5.15
CA ARG A 115 2.29 15.31 -4.36
C ARG A 115 2.12 16.53 -5.26
N LYS A 116 3.09 16.79 -6.15
CA LYS A 116 2.97 17.89 -7.12
C LYS A 116 1.73 17.76 -8.01
N LEU A 117 1.35 16.54 -8.43
CA LEU A 117 0.16 16.33 -9.25
C LEU A 117 -1.11 16.69 -8.50
N VAL A 118 -1.25 16.28 -7.23
CA VAL A 118 -2.44 16.59 -6.43
C VAL A 118 -2.49 18.05 -5.99
N ASP A 119 -1.34 18.69 -5.76
CA ASP A 119 -1.29 20.13 -5.45
C ASP A 119 -1.76 21.00 -6.62
N ASN A 120 -1.60 20.53 -7.86
CA ASN A 120 -1.95 21.27 -9.09
C ASN A 120 -3.32 20.89 -9.69
N ASP A 121 -3.99 19.85 -9.19
CA ASP A 121 -5.27 19.36 -9.74
C ASP A 121 -6.18 18.88 -8.59
N PHE A 122 -7.02 19.79 -8.08
CA PHE A 122 -7.91 19.53 -6.94
C PHE A 122 -8.88 18.36 -7.20
N ALA A 123 -9.32 18.16 -8.43
CA ALA A 123 -10.23 17.07 -8.76
C ALA A 123 -9.51 15.71 -8.73
N LEU A 124 -8.26 15.66 -9.21
CA LEU A 124 -7.40 14.49 -9.04
C LEU A 124 -7.10 14.23 -7.56
N ALA A 125 -6.79 15.28 -6.79
CA ALA A 125 -6.53 15.20 -5.36
C ALA A 125 -7.72 14.58 -4.61
N ALA A 126 -8.94 15.11 -4.82
CA ALA A 126 -10.15 14.58 -4.22
C ALA A 126 -10.40 13.11 -4.59
N CYS A 127 -10.15 12.74 -5.84
CA CYS A 127 -10.27 11.36 -6.30
C CYS A 127 -9.27 10.41 -5.60
N ILE A 128 -8.00 10.81 -5.47
CA ILE A 128 -6.98 9.99 -4.80
C ILE A 128 -7.22 9.92 -3.29
N PHE A 129 -7.50 11.04 -2.64
CA PHE A 129 -7.67 11.09 -1.18
C PHE A 129 -8.93 10.36 -0.70
N SER A 130 -10.04 10.45 -1.43
CA SER A 130 -11.25 9.66 -1.11
C SER A 130 -10.98 8.16 -1.16
N ARG A 131 -10.20 7.68 -2.13
CA ARG A 131 -9.80 6.27 -2.24
C ARG A 131 -8.84 5.88 -1.13
N LEU A 132 -7.86 6.71 -0.81
CA LEU A 132 -6.96 6.48 0.33
C LEU A 132 -7.74 6.41 1.64
N LEU A 133 -8.73 7.28 1.85
CA LEU A 133 -9.57 7.25 3.05
C LEU A 133 -10.33 5.92 3.17
N ALA A 134 -10.88 5.39 2.07
CA ALA A 134 -11.52 4.08 2.07
C ALA A 134 -10.54 2.95 2.44
N VAL A 135 -9.30 3.00 1.93
CA VAL A 135 -8.23 2.06 2.29
C VAL A 135 -7.91 2.14 3.79
N VAL A 136 -7.69 3.36 4.31
CA VAL A 136 -7.39 3.59 5.73
C VAL A 136 -8.53 3.11 6.62
N ALA A 137 -9.77 3.44 6.29
CA ALA A 137 -10.95 3.00 7.05
C ALA A 137 -11.05 1.47 7.11
N ARG A 138 -10.83 0.79 5.99
CA ARG A 138 -10.83 -0.69 5.92
C ARG A 138 -9.72 -1.28 6.80
N ARG A 139 -8.51 -0.72 6.75
CA ARG A 139 -7.38 -1.22 7.55
C ARG A 139 -7.56 -0.95 9.03
N LEU A 140 -8.05 0.22 9.40
CA LEU A 140 -8.35 0.54 10.79
C LEU A 140 -9.42 -0.40 11.35
N ARG A 141 -10.45 -0.73 10.56
CA ARG A 141 -11.45 -1.73 10.95
C ARG A 141 -10.81 -3.11 11.15
N ALA A 142 -9.96 -3.55 10.22
CA ALA A 142 -9.26 -4.83 10.32
C ALA A 142 -8.36 -4.91 11.57
N ALA A 143 -7.58 -3.86 11.83
CA ALA A 143 -6.73 -3.78 13.02
C ALA A 143 -7.54 -3.84 14.33
N ARG A 144 -8.69 -3.17 14.39
CA ARG A 144 -9.60 -3.23 15.55
C ARG A 144 -10.17 -4.63 15.79
N LEU A 145 -10.51 -5.35 14.73
CA LEU A 145 -10.98 -6.74 14.84
C LEU A 145 -9.87 -7.66 15.36
N GLN A 146 -8.65 -7.53 14.83
CA GLN A 146 -7.50 -8.29 15.32
C GLN A 146 -7.20 -8.03 16.79
N LEU A 147 -7.34 -6.78 17.26
CA LEU A 147 -7.20 -6.46 18.69
C LEU A 147 -8.26 -7.16 19.54
N LEU A 148 -9.51 -7.23 19.08
CA LEU A 148 -10.57 -7.95 19.81
C LEU A 148 -10.27 -9.45 19.91
N ASP A 149 -9.76 -10.06 18.83
CA ASP A 149 -9.36 -11.48 18.84
C ASP A 149 -8.23 -11.76 19.84
N LEU A 150 -7.30 -10.82 20.05
CA LEU A 150 -6.22 -10.95 21.03
C LEU A 150 -6.70 -10.91 22.49
N TYR A 151 -7.86 -10.29 22.76
CA TYR A 151 -8.45 -10.20 24.09
C TYR A 151 -9.64 -11.15 24.29
N ALA A 152 -9.97 -11.99 23.30
CA ALA A 152 -10.97 -13.02 23.48
C ALA A 152 -10.48 -14.04 24.53
N PRO A 153 -11.31 -14.41 25.54
CA PRO A 153 -10.94 -15.47 26.47
C PRO A 153 -10.64 -16.74 25.65
N PRO A 154 -9.58 -17.51 25.97
CA PRO A 154 -9.31 -18.77 25.30
C PRO A 154 -10.59 -19.62 25.35
N ALA A 155 -11.00 -20.15 24.20
CA ALA A 155 -12.25 -20.90 24.10
C ALA A 155 -12.23 -22.00 25.17
N GLY A 156 -13.05 -21.81 26.20
CA GLY A 156 -13.04 -22.65 27.39
C GLY A 156 -13.20 -24.11 26.96
N THR A 157 -12.27 -24.94 27.42
CA THR A 157 -12.29 -26.39 27.27
C THR A 157 -13.65 -26.90 27.73
N ARG A 158 -14.59 -27.15 26.80
CA ARG A 158 -15.80 -27.91 27.11
C ARG A 158 -15.35 -29.32 27.44
N ARG A 159 -15.17 -29.61 28.73
CA ARG A 159 -15.16 -30.98 29.23
C ARG A 159 -16.56 -31.55 29.04
N ALA A 160 -16.58 -32.74 28.46
CA ALA A 160 -17.75 -33.57 28.17
C ALA A 160 -18.59 -33.83 29.42
#